data_AF-S4PFA3-F1
#
_entry.id   AF-S4PFA3-F1
#
_cell.length_a   1.000
_cell.length_b   1.000
_cell.length_c   1.000
_cell.angle_alpha   90.00
_cell.angle_beta   90.00
_cell.angle_gamma   90.00
#
_symmetry.space_group_name_H-M   'P 1'
#
loop_
_entity.id
_entity.type
_entity.pdbx_description
1 polymer ?
#
loop_
_entity_poly.entity_id
_entity_poly.type
_entity_poly.pdbx_seq_one_letter_code
_entity_poly.pdbx_strand_id
1 'polypeptide(L)'
;CRKPREYLERSIIISKGSVERAKMKIDKLCTFRTIMPHFFEEFDVKNTRMLDDMYGYFLPKLTKDHYRVYLFKSKAKSLKSGLLDYYRYFFMQC
;
A
#
# COMPACT_ATOMS: atom_id res chain seq x y z
N CYS A 1 -14.14 -9.11 1.70
CA CYS A 1 -15.05 -8.08 2.29
C CYS A 1 -14.42 -7.43 3.52
N ARG A 2 -13.77 -6.26 3.39
CA ARG A 2 -13.28 -5.49 4.55
C ARG A 2 -14.51 -4.96 5.29
N LYS A 3 -14.68 -5.29 6.58
CA LYS A 3 -15.80 -4.77 7.38
C LYS A 3 -15.71 -3.24 7.44
N PRO A 4 -16.79 -2.49 7.13
CA PRO A 4 -16.75 -1.04 7.06
C PRO A 4 -16.37 -0.38 8.39
N ARG A 5 -16.78 -1.00 9.51
CA ARG A 5 -16.46 -0.53 10.87
C ARG A 5 -14.95 -0.56 11.17
N GLU A 6 -14.28 -1.69 10.93
CA GLU A 6 -12.84 -1.83 11.19
C GLU A 6 -12.01 -0.86 10.33
N TYR A 7 -12.46 -0.61 9.09
CA TYR A 7 -11.81 0.35 8.20
C TYR A 7 -11.93 1.80 8.70
N LEU A 8 -13.12 2.19 9.17
CA LEU A 8 -13.36 3.51 9.75
C LEU A 8 -12.57 3.69 11.05
N GLU A 9 -12.59 2.70 11.94
CA GLU A 9 -11.83 2.72 13.20
C GLU A 9 -10.33 2.92 12.94
N ARG A 10 -9.73 2.16 12.01
CA ARG A 10 -8.32 2.34 11.62
C ARG A 10 -8.06 3.73 11.05
N SER A 11 -8.95 4.25 10.21
CA SER A 11 -8.80 5.58 9.59
C SER A 11 -8.81 6.71 10.62
N ILE A 12 -9.65 6.58 11.65
CA ILE A 12 -9.74 7.53 12.77
C ILE A 12 -8.49 7.44 13.66
N ILE A 13 -8.05 6.23 14.01
CA ILE A 13 -6.83 6.00 14.81
C ILE A 13 -5.60 6.60 14.12
N ILE A 14 -5.42 6.33 12.81
CA ILE A 14 -4.31 6.89 12.01
C ILE A 14 -4.39 8.43 11.95
N SER A 15 -5.59 8.99 12.03
CA SER A 15 -5.81 10.44 12.03
C SER A 15 -5.77 11.06 13.43
N LYS A 16 -5.24 10.33 14.42
CA LYS A 16 -5.12 10.77 15.82
C LYS A 16 -6.46 11.21 16.41
N GLY A 17 -7.55 10.55 16.03
CA GLY A 17 -8.90 10.88 16.50
C GLY A 17 -9.59 12.05 15.79
N SER A 18 -8.93 12.77 14.88
CA SER A 18 -9.58 13.84 14.10
C SER A 18 -10.46 13.25 12.99
N VAL A 19 -11.76 13.53 13.08
CA VAL A 19 -12.78 13.03 12.15
C VAL A 19 -12.67 13.73 10.79
N GLU A 20 -12.42 15.03 10.80
CA GLU A 20 -12.28 15.88 9.61
C GLU A 20 -11.10 15.41 8.76
N ARG A 21 -9.98 15.10 9.42
CA ARG A 21 -8.79 14.54 8.75
C ARG A 21 -9.04 13.14 8.22
N ALA A 22 -9.75 12.31 8.96
CA ALA A 22 -10.11 10.97 8.50
C ALA A 22 -11.03 11.03 7.27
N LYS A 23 -12.06 11.88 7.30
CA LYS A 23 -12.96 12.13 6.18
C LYS A 23 -12.20 12.58 4.94
N MET A 24 -11.34 13.61 5.07
CA MET A 24 -10.57 14.13 3.94
C MET A 24 -9.66 13.06 3.29
N LYS A 25 -9.08 12.16 4.09
CA LYS A 25 -8.26 11.04 3.56
C LYS A 25 -9.11 10.01 2.82
N ILE A 26 -10.29 9.67 3.35
CA ILE A 26 -11.23 8.74 2.71
C ILE A 26 -11.72 9.32 1.39
N ASP A 27 -12.09 10.60 1.37
CA ASP A 27 -12.53 11.30 0.16
C ASP A 27 -11.44 11.27 -0.91
N LYS A 28 -10.19 11.60 -0.54
CA LYS A 28 -9.03 11.52 -1.46
C LYS A 28 -8.81 10.11 -2.00
N LEU A 29 -8.96 9.08 -1.18
CA LEU A 29 -8.83 7.69 -1.62
C LEU A 29 -9.93 7.33 -2.64
N CYS A 30 -11.16 7.77 -2.40
CA CYS A 30 -12.28 7.55 -3.33
C CYS A 30 -12.00 8.26 -4.67
N THR A 31 -11.56 9.51 -4.63
CA THR A 31 -11.16 10.25 -5.84
C THR A 31 -10.03 9.54 -6.59
N PHE A 32 -9.02 9.05 -5.88
CA PHE A 32 -7.89 8.36 -6.50
C PHE A 32 -8.32 7.04 -7.17
N ARG A 33 -9.27 6.31 -6.59
CA ARG A 33 -9.88 5.13 -7.23
C ARG A 33 -10.63 5.47 -8.51
N THR A 34 -11.32 6.62 -8.54
CA THR A 34 -12.03 7.08 -9.73
C THR A 34 -11.07 7.52 -10.84
N ILE A 35 -9.99 8.22 -10.48
CA ILE A 35 -9.02 8.74 -11.46
C ILE A 35 -8.13 7.62 -12.01
N MET A 36 -7.76 6.63 -11.19
CA MET A 36 -6.80 5.59 -11.57
C MET A 36 -7.36 4.18 -11.29
N PRO A 37 -8.46 3.78 -11.97
CA PRO A 37 -9.10 2.49 -11.73
C PRO A 37 -8.17 1.31 -12.04
N HIS A 38 -7.36 1.42 -13.10
CA HIS A 38 -6.38 0.41 -13.51
C HIS A 38 -5.38 0.02 -12.40
N PHE A 39 -5.13 0.90 -11.42
CA PHE A 39 -4.25 0.58 -10.30
C PHE A 39 -4.89 -0.37 -9.28
N PHE A 40 -6.21 -0.28 -9.13
CA PHE A 40 -6.99 -1.05 -8.16
C PHE A 40 -7.64 -2.31 -8.75
N GLU A 41 -7.47 -2.54 -10.05
CA GLU A 41 -7.87 -3.78 -10.71
C GLU A 41 -7.09 -4.99 -10.18
N GLU A 42 -7.66 -6.18 -10.39
CA GLU A 42 -7.04 -7.45 -10.02
C GLU A 42 -5.64 -7.56 -10.65
N PHE A 43 -4.63 -7.60 -9.78
CA PHE A 43 -3.24 -7.69 -10.19
C PHE A 43 -2.73 -9.08 -9.85
N ASP A 44 -2.28 -9.82 -10.87
CA ASP A 44 -1.72 -11.15 -10.68
C ASP A 44 -0.32 -11.06 -10.05
N VAL A 45 -0.30 -11.13 -8.73
CA VAL A 45 0.90 -11.11 -7.89
C VAL A 45 1.81 -12.31 -8.18
N LYS A 46 1.27 -13.45 -8.62
CA LYS A 46 2.05 -14.69 -8.76
C LYS A 46 2.86 -14.73 -10.05
N ASN A 47 2.38 -14.07 -11.11
CA ASN A 47 3.05 -14.03 -12.41
C ASN A 47 3.92 -12.79 -12.63
N THR A 48 4.12 -11.94 -11.62
CA THR A 48 4.91 -10.73 -11.81
C THR A 48 6.40 -11.07 -11.79
N ARG A 49 7.03 -11.11 -12.98
CA ARG A 49 8.51 -11.22 -13.15
C ARG A 49 9.31 -10.17 -12.36
N MET A 50 8.65 -9.12 -11.86
CA MET A 50 9.27 -8.11 -10.99
C MET A 50 9.69 -8.66 -9.62
N LEU A 51 9.04 -9.71 -9.10
CA LEU A 51 9.39 -10.30 -7.80
C LEU A 51 10.72 -11.07 -7.82
N ASP A 52 11.20 -11.46 -9.00
CA ASP A 52 12.50 -12.13 -9.15
C ASP A 52 13.67 -11.16 -8.91
N ASP A 53 13.51 -9.89 -9.31
CA ASP A 53 14.54 -8.87 -9.21
C ASP A 53 14.31 -7.89 -8.05
N MET A 54 13.09 -7.80 -7.52
CA MET A 54 12.71 -6.86 -6.46
C MET A 54 12.16 -7.59 -5.23
N TYR A 55 12.82 -7.35 -4.11
CA TYR A 55 12.49 -7.97 -2.83
C TYR A 55 12.02 -6.90 -1.85
N GLY A 56 10.82 -7.11 -1.30
CA GLY A 56 10.20 -6.25 -0.32
C GLY A 56 9.78 -7.05 0.90
N TYR A 57 10.29 -6.70 2.09
CA TYR A 57 9.93 -7.40 3.32
C TYR A 57 9.67 -6.41 4.45
N PHE A 58 8.59 -6.65 5.20
CA PHE A 58 8.36 -6.00 6.48
C PHE A 58 9.17 -6.69 7.55
N LEU A 59 9.95 -5.91 8.30
CA LEU A 59 10.64 -6.45 9.46
C LEU A 59 9.62 -6.86 10.52
N PRO A 60 9.73 -8.07 11.11
CA PRO A 60 8.80 -8.53 12.12
C PRO A 60 8.96 -7.77 13.45
N LYS A 61 10.16 -7.24 13.72
CA LYS A 61 10.43 -6.41 14.89
C LYS A 61 10.21 -4.94 14.55
N LEU A 62 9.40 -4.27 15.37
CA LEU A 62 9.29 -2.83 15.37
C LEU A 62 10.60 -2.21 15.90
N THR A 63 10.91 -1.00 15.46
CA THR A 63 11.99 -0.21 16.06
C THR A 63 11.64 0.21 17.48
N LYS A 64 12.63 0.72 18.25
CA LYS A 64 12.40 1.24 19.61
C LYS A 64 11.28 2.30 19.67
N ASP A 65 11.11 3.05 18.58
CA ASP A 65 10.09 4.08 18.42
C ASP A 65 8.78 3.56 17.80
N HIS A 66 8.58 2.23 17.77
CA HIS A 66 7.36 1.57 17.28
C HIS A 66 7.04 1.81 15.79
N TYR A 67 8.04 2.12 14.97
CA TYR A 67 7.85 2.21 13.52
C TYR A 67 7.94 0.84 12.85
N ARG A 68 7.05 0.60 11.89
CA ARG A 68 7.11 -0.59 11.03
C ARG A 68 8.11 -0.31 9.91
N VAL A 69 9.21 -1.07 9.89
CA VAL A 69 10.25 -0.92 8.87
C VAL A 69 9.93 -1.80 7.68
N TYR A 70 9.95 -1.20 6.50
CA TYR A 70 9.87 -1.90 5.23
C TYR A 70 11.21 -1.82 4.52
N LEU A 71 11.81 -2.98 4.23
CA LEU A 71 13.06 -3.07 3.48
C LEU A 71 12.75 -3.38 2.02
N PHE A 72 13.26 -2.53 1.14
CA PHE A 72 13.20 -2.72 -0.30
C PHE A 72 14.61 -2.93 -0.84
N LYS A 73 14.81 -4.01 -1.58
CA LYS A 73 16.04 -4.32 -2.28
C LYS A 73 15.72 -4.64 -3.73
N SER A 74 16.27 -3.84 -4.64
CA SER A 74 16.18 -4.09 -6.08
C SER A 74 17.53 -4.52 -6.63
N LYS A 75 17.52 -5.57 -7.47
CA LYS A 75 18.64 -5.97 -8.35
C LYS A 75 18.36 -5.62 -9.82
N ALA A 76 17.18 -5.06 -10.12
CA ALA A 76 16.77 -4.75 -11.49
C ALA A 76 17.63 -3.62 -12.07
N LYS A 77 18.22 -3.86 -13.26
CA LYS A 77 19.01 -2.86 -14.00
C LYS A 77 18.13 -1.93 -14.86
N SER A 78 16.95 -2.39 -15.29
CA SER A 78 15.95 -1.56 -15.96
C SER A 78 14.52 -2.01 -15.60
N LEU A 79 13.65 -1.04 -15.26
CA LEU A 79 12.23 -1.30 -15.09
C LEU A 79 11.50 -0.99 -16.38
N LYS A 80 11.01 -2.01 -17.09
CA LYS A 80 10.24 -1.82 -18.33
C LYS A 80 8.84 -1.27 -18.07
N SER A 81 8.18 -1.65 -16.98
CA SER A 81 6.83 -1.19 -16.61
C SER A 81 6.82 -0.09 -15.54
N GLY A 82 8.00 0.43 -15.17
CA GLY A 82 8.14 1.46 -14.15
C GLY A 82 7.78 0.99 -12.73
N LEU A 83 7.70 1.93 -11.80
CA LEU A 83 7.47 1.63 -10.36
C LEU A 83 6.00 1.35 -10.02
N LEU A 84 5.07 1.60 -10.94
CA LEU A 84 3.63 1.52 -10.67
C LEU A 84 3.18 0.11 -10.31
N ASP A 85 3.63 -0.91 -11.04
CA ASP A 85 3.31 -2.31 -10.75
C ASP A 85 3.84 -2.74 -9.38
N TYR A 86 5.04 -2.27 -9.02
CA TYR A 86 5.60 -2.50 -7.70
C TYR A 86 4.79 -1.81 -6.60
N TYR A 87 4.32 -0.58 -6.82
CA TYR A 87 3.42 0.08 -5.87
C TYR A 87 2.11 -0.70 -5.70
N ARG A 88 1.52 -1.26 -6.77
CA ARG A 88 0.31 -2.11 -6.67
C ARG A 88 0.57 -3.31 -5.76
N TYR A 89 1.70 -3.98 -5.95
CA TYR A 89 2.13 -5.07 -5.08
C TYR A 89 2.27 -4.63 -3.62
N PHE A 90 2.95 -3.50 -3.36
CA PHE A 90 3.13 -2.96 -2.02
C PHE A 90 1.81 -2.64 -1.30
N PHE A 91 0.84 -2.04 -2.00
CA PHE A 91 -0.47 -1.72 -1.45
C PHE A 91 -1.30 -2.96 -1.07
N MET A 92 -1.13 -4.08 -1.78
CA MET A 92 -1.80 -5.34 -1.42
C MET A 92 -1.22 -6.01 -0.18
N GLN A 93 0.02 -5.71 0.18
CA GLN A 93 0.68 -6.25 1.38
C GLN A 93 0.31 -5.50 2.68
N CYS A 94 -0.48 -4.41 2.57
CA CYS A 94 -0.93 -3.53 3.66
C CYS A 94 -2.39 -3.77 4.12
#